data_AF-A0A0F4RLE3-F1
#
_entry.id   AF-A0A0F4RLE3-F1
#
_cell.length_a   1.000
_cell.length_b   1.000
_cell.length_c   1.000
_cell.angle_alpha   90.00
_cell.angle_beta   90.00
_cell.angle_gamma   90.00
#
_symmetry.space_group_name_H-M   'P 1'
#
loop_
_entity.id
_entity.type
_entity.pdbx_description
1 polymer ?
#
loop_
_entity_poly.entity_id
_entity_poly.type
_entity_poly.pdbx_seq_one_letter_code
_entity_poly.pdbx_strand_id
1 'polypeptide(L)'
;MGAWGVGSLDNDSSLDWLADFSEFGASAASELLDAASEAIANGYVEGDIGSGLVALAEVVAAALGAMDEDLSDQLAEPVENHKDALLDIDNIQARASEALEAVTSDVESSELYDLWHEAEELDQWVAQITALRTRLDAA
;
A
#
# COMPACT_ATOMS: atom_id res chain seq x y z
N MET A 1 -6.89 1.47 21.25
CA MET A 1 -7.72 1.79 20.08
C MET A 1 -6.75 2.32 19.06
N GLY A 2 -6.60 1.57 17.98
CA GLY A 2 -5.71 1.91 16.87
C GLY A 2 -6.38 2.85 15.89
N ALA A 3 -5.60 3.43 14.98
CA ALA A 3 -6.12 4.08 13.80
C ALA A 3 -6.84 3.05 12.93
N TRP A 4 -8.07 3.36 12.54
CA TRP A 4 -8.86 2.56 11.60
C TRP A 4 -9.74 3.50 10.79
N GLY A 5 -9.42 3.64 9.51
CA GLY A 5 -10.15 4.45 8.55
C GLY A 5 -9.83 4.01 7.13
N VAL A 6 -10.67 4.43 6.19
CA VAL A 6 -10.61 3.99 4.78
C VAL A 6 -9.46 4.63 3.98
N GLY A 7 -8.77 5.64 4.53
CA GLY A 7 -7.63 6.28 3.88
C GLY A 7 -6.38 5.40 3.91
N SER A 8 -5.48 5.62 2.94
CA SER A 8 -4.28 4.79 2.73
C SER A 8 -3.38 4.67 3.97
N LEU A 9 -3.32 5.73 4.79
CA LEU A 9 -2.51 5.82 6.01
C LEU A 9 -3.37 6.00 7.28
N ASP A 10 -4.66 5.66 7.22
CA ASP A 10 -5.59 5.75 8.37
C ASP A 10 -5.66 4.45 9.19
N ASN A 11 -4.84 3.43 8.85
CA ASN A 11 -4.73 2.17 9.57
C ASN A 11 -3.34 2.07 10.24
N ASP A 12 -3.31 1.60 11.50
CA ASP A 12 -2.06 1.35 12.23
C ASP A 12 -1.07 0.49 11.43
N SER A 13 -1.51 -0.59 10.78
CA SER A 13 -0.60 -1.45 10.01
C SER A 13 0.03 -0.73 8.80
N SER A 14 -0.69 0.22 8.18
CA SER A 14 -0.13 1.09 7.14
C SER A 14 0.94 2.03 7.70
N LEU A 15 0.69 2.60 8.88
CA LEU A 15 1.60 3.53 9.56
C LEU A 15 2.85 2.84 10.10
N ASP A 16 2.68 1.64 10.64
CA ASP A 16 3.78 0.79 11.12
C ASP A 16 4.71 0.44 9.95
N TRP A 17 4.15 0.02 8.80
CA TRP A 17 4.96 -0.22 7.62
C TRP A 17 5.63 1.06 7.07
N LEU A 18 4.95 2.21 7.10
CA LEU A 18 5.56 3.48 6.69
C LEU A 18 6.73 3.88 7.61
N ALA A 19 6.65 3.57 8.91
CA ALA A 19 7.75 3.75 9.84
C ALA A 19 8.95 2.85 9.48
N ASP A 20 8.70 1.58 9.16
CA ASP A 20 9.74 0.66 8.67
C ASP A 20 10.36 1.14 7.35
N PHE A 21 9.55 1.64 6.41
CA PHE A 21 10.06 2.25 5.18
C PHE A 21 10.91 3.50 5.46
N SER A 22 10.52 4.31 6.44
CA SER A 22 11.29 5.49 6.83
C SER A 22 12.68 5.12 7.38
N GLU A 23 12.78 4.00 8.10
CA GLU A 23 14.04 3.50 8.67
C GLU A 23 14.89 2.72 7.65
N PHE A 24 14.27 1.84 6.86
CA PHE A 24 14.96 0.83 6.05
C PHE A 24 14.82 1.01 4.53
N GLY A 25 13.96 1.94 4.08
CA GLY A 25 13.79 2.32 2.68
C GLY A 25 13.43 1.15 1.76
N ALA A 26 14.19 1.03 0.66
CA ALA A 26 14.00 -0.01 -0.36
C ALA A 26 14.03 -1.45 0.19
N SER A 27 14.70 -1.69 1.32
CA SER A 27 14.71 -3.02 1.96
C SER A 27 13.33 -3.39 2.49
N ALA A 28 12.66 -2.49 3.21
CA ALA A 28 11.29 -2.71 3.70
C ALA A 28 10.28 -2.87 2.56
N ALA A 29 10.46 -2.12 1.46
CA ALA A 29 9.64 -2.28 0.26
C ALA A 29 9.83 -3.67 -0.39
N SER A 30 11.07 -4.14 -0.50
CA SER A 30 11.37 -5.46 -1.08
C SER A 30 10.83 -6.59 -0.20
N GLU A 31 11.03 -6.51 1.11
CA GLU A 31 10.53 -7.51 2.06
C GLU A 31 9.01 -7.63 2.03
N LEU A 32 8.30 -6.50 2.00
CA LEU A 32 6.84 -6.49 1.88
C LEU A 32 6.37 -7.08 0.55
N LEU A 33 7.00 -6.73 -0.58
CA LEU A 33 6.63 -7.27 -1.88
C LEU A 33 6.88 -8.78 -1.99
N ASP A 34 7.93 -9.28 -1.34
CA ASP A 34 8.22 -10.72 -1.28
C ASP A 34 7.17 -11.44 -0.42
N ALA A 35 6.82 -10.89 0.75
CA ALA A 35 5.76 -11.40 1.60
C ALA A 35 4.40 -11.41 0.88
N ALA A 36 4.08 -10.33 0.15
CA ALA A 36 2.89 -10.22 -0.67
C ALA A 36 2.86 -11.28 -1.78
N SER A 37 3.99 -11.51 -2.45
CA SER A 37 4.08 -12.52 -3.51
C SER A 37 3.84 -13.93 -2.97
N GLU A 38 4.36 -14.24 -1.77
CA GLU A 38 4.10 -15.51 -1.08
C GLU A 38 2.63 -15.64 -0.66
N ALA A 39 2.06 -14.59 -0.08
CA ALA A 39 0.66 -14.56 0.35
C ALA A 39 -0.31 -14.76 -0.84
N ILE A 40 -0.08 -14.05 -1.95
CA ILE A 40 -0.85 -14.19 -3.20
C ILE A 40 -0.72 -15.61 -3.76
N ALA A 41 0.49 -16.19 -3.77
CA ALA A 41 0.69 -17.56 -4.23
C ALA A 41 -0.01 -18.60 -3.33
N ASN A 42 -0.12 -18.33 -2.04
CA ASN A 42 -0.86 -19.14 -1.07
C ASN A 42 -2.39 -18.88 -1.11
N GLY A 43 -2.83 -17.86 -1.86
CA GLY A 43 -4.23 -17.54 -2.12
C GLY A 43 -4.91 -16.68 -1.06
N TYR A 44 -4.15 -16.09 -0.12
CA TYR A 44 -4.73 -15.23 0.92
C TYR A 44 -3.74 -14.16 1.38
N VAL A 45 -4.15 -12.90 1.33
CA VAL A 45 -3.39 -11.73 1.79
C VAL A 45 -3.94 -11.27 3.14
N GLU A 46 -3.13 -11.44 4.18
CA GLU A 46 -3.43 -10.99 5.55
C GLU A 46 -3.49 -9.46 5.66
N GLY A 47 -4.22 -8.96 6.65
CA GLY A 47 -4.57 -7.55 6.80
C GLY A 47 -3.36 -6.63 6.95
N ASP A 48 -2.32 -7.08 7.65
CA ASP A 48 -1.08 -6.33 7.84
C ASP A 48 -0.31 -6.18 6.53
N ILE A 49 -0.19 -7.28 5.77
CA ILE A 49 0.43 -7.27 4.42
C ILE A 49 -0.39 -6.36 3.51
N GLY A 50 -1.72 -6.52 3.49
CA GLY A 50 -2.62 -5.71 2.68
C GLY A 50 -2.48 -4.22 2.98
N SER A 51 -2.43 -3.84 4.26
CA SER A 51 -2.31 -2.45 4.69
C SER A 51 -0.95 -1.86 4.30
N GLY A 52 0.12 -2.65 4.50
CA GLY A 52 1.46 -2.29 4.03
C GLY A 52 1.50 -2.07 2.52
N LEU A 53 0.80 -2.88 1.72
CA LEU A 53 0.77 -2.73 0.26
C LEU A 53 0.06 -1.45 -0.18
N VAL A 54 -0.99 -1.03 0.54
CA VAL A 54 -1.65 0.26 0.32
C VAL A 54 -0.69 1.42 0.61
N ALA A 55 0.03 1.37 1.73
CA ALA A 55 1.04 2.37 2.06
C ALA A 55 2.20 2.38 1.06
N LEU A 56 2.68 1.21 0.62
CA LEU A 56 3.72 1.09 -0.40
C LEU A 56 3.29 1.73 -1.71
N ALA A 57 2.06 1.51 -2.16
CA ALA A 57 1.57 2.10 -3.39
C ALA A 57 1.53 3.65 -3.31
N GLU A 58 1.19 4.23 -2.15
CA GLU A 58 1.29 5.68 -1.93
C GLU A 58 2.73 6.18 -2.03
N VAL A 59 3.66 5.49 -1.37
CA VAL A 59 5.09 5.81 -1.40
C VAL A 59 5.65 5.74 -2.83
N VAL A 60 5.28 4.72 -3.61
CA VAL A 60 5.71 4.57 -5.00
C VAL A 60 5.10 5.65 -5.89
N ALA A 61 3.80 5.93 -5.77
CA ALA A 61 3.16 7.02 -6.51
C ALA A 61 3.82 8.37 -6.19
N ALA A 62 4.13 8.63 -4.92
CA ALA A 62 4.85 9.81 -4.49
C ALA A 62 6.27 9.89 -5.06
N ALA A 63 7.02 8.79 -5.05
CA ALA A 63 8.37 8.72 -5.62
C ALA A 63 8.38 8.98 -7.14
N LEU A 64 7.31 8.61 -7.85
CA LEU A 64 7.09 8.89 -9.27
C LEU A 64 6.58 10.32 -9.55
N GLY A 65 6.40 11.15 -8.52
CA GLY A 65 5.95 12.54 -8.66
C GLY A 65 4.43 12.71 -8.70
N ALA A 66 3.68 11.67 -8.36
CA ALA A 66 2.23 11.66 -8.27
C ALA A 66 1.78 11.51 -6.80
N MET A 67 2.36 12.31 -5.89
CA MET A 67 2.01 12.32 -4.46
C MET A 67 0.59 12.83 -4.24
N ASP A 68 -0.13 12.27 -3.27
CA ASP A 68 -1.36 12.88 -2.75
C ASP A 68 -1.02 14.07 -1.85
N GLU A 69 -1.56 15.25 -2.14
CA GLU A 69 -1.31 16.46 -1.36
C GLU A 69 -1.82 16.31 0.09
N ASP A 70 -2.88 15.54 0.32
CA ASP A 70 -3.43 15.32 1.67
C ASP A 70 -2.51 14.44 2.54
N LEU A 71 -1.62 13.66 1.90
CA LEU A 71 -0.66 12.77 2.58
C LEU A 71 0.77 13.35 2.60
N SER A 72 0.98 14.56 2.10
CA SER A 72 2.33 15.12 1.93
C SER A 72 3.11 15.19 3.24
N ASP A 73 2.44 15.51 4.34
CA ASP A 73 3.06 15.61 5.67
C ASP A 73 3.64 14.28 6.16
N GLN A 74 3.07 13.15 5.72
CA GLN A 74 3.51 11.81 6.09
C GLN A 74 4.51 11.24 5.08
N LEU A 75 4.37 11.55 3.80
CA LEU A 75 5.14 10.91 2.72
C LEU A 75 6.38 11.69 2.28
N ALA A 76 6.41 13.03 2.42
CA ALA A 76 7.44 13.85 1.79
C ALA A 76 8.87 13.51 2.25
N GLU A 77 9.09 13.43 3.57
CA GLU A 77 10.42 13.11 4.11
C GLU A 77 10.84 11.65 3.84
N PRO A 78 10.03 10.62 4.12
CA PRO A 78 10.40 9.23 3.84
C PRO A 78 10.70 8.99 2.36
N VAL A 79 9.87 9.54 1.47
CA VAL A 79 10.06 9.40 0.01
C VAL A 79 11.32 10.11 -0.44
N GLU A 80 11.57 11.36 -0.02
CA GLU A 80 12.78 12.08 -0.43
C GLU A 80 14.06 11.36 -0.02
N ASN A 81 14.05 10.72 1.17
CA ASN A 81 15.21 10.01 1.68
C ASN A 81 15.53 8.70 0.92
N HIS A 82 14.52 8.06 0.32
CA HIS A 82 14.65 6.68 -0.20
C HIS A 82 14.22 6.50 -1.66
N LYS A 83 13.67 7.52 -2.34
CA LYS A 83 13.08 7.42 -3.68
C LYS A 83 14.02 6.80 -4.72
N ASP A 84 15.30 7.16 -4.75
CA ASP A 84 16.23 6.68 -5.77
C ASP A 84 16.41 5.15 -5.65
N ALA A 85 16.63 4.67 -4.43
CA ALA A 85 16.78 3.24 -4.16
C ALA A 85 15.46 2.47 -4.33
N LEU A 86 14.32 3.09 -4.01
CA LEU A 86 13.00 2.51 -4.23
C LEU A 86 12.71 2.32 -5.72
N LEU A 87 13.00 3.33 -6.54
CA LEU A 87 12.77 3.31 -7.99
C LEU A 87 13.76 2.38 -8.73
N ASP A 88 14.89 2.04 -8.12
CA ASP A 88 15.82 1.02 -8.61
C ASP A 88 15.29 -0.43 -8.43
N ILE A 89 14.19 -0.65 -7.67
CA ILE A 89 13.55 -1.97 -7.57
C ILE A 89 12.86 -2.32 -8.89
N ASP A 90 13.18 -3.48 -9.44
CA ASP A 90 12.62 -3.95 -10.71
C ASP A 90 11.09 -3.97 -10.71
N ASN A 91 10.50 -3.27 -11.68
CA ASN A 91 9.06 -3.18 -11.92
C ASN A 91 8.25 -2.70 -10.69
N ILE A 92 8.83 -1.89 -9.80
CA ILE A 92 8.21 -1.44 -8.55
C ILE A 92 6.78 -0.88 -8.74
N GLN A 93 6.56 -0.03 -9.74
CA GLN A 93 5.24 0.53 -10.07
C GLN A 93 4.22 -0.56 -10.42
N ALA A 94 4.57 -1.46 -11.33
CA ALA A 94 3.69 -2.55 -11.75
C ALA A 94 3.41 -3.53 -10.61
N ARG A 95 4.44 -3.89 -9.83
CA ARG A 95 4.29 -4.77 -8.65
C ARG A 95 3.37 -4.16 -7.60
N ALA A 96 3.48 -2.87 -7.33
CA ALA A 96 2.57 -2.17 -6.42
C ALA A 96 1.13 -2.13 -6.94
N SER A 97 0.93 -1.88 -8.24
CA SER A 97 -0.41 -1.89 -8.87
C SER A 97 -1.06 -3.28 -8.84
N GLU A 98 -0.30 -4.33 -9.17
CA GLU A 98 -0.76 -5.72 -9.11
C GLU A 98 -1.09 -6.16 -7.67
N ALA A 99 -0.30 -5.71 -6.69
CA ALA A 99 -0.58 -5.96 -5.29
C ALA A 99 -1.89 -5.31 -4.82
N LEU A 100 -2.17 -4.07 -5.23
CA LEU A 100 -3.46 -3.42 -4.93
C LEU A 100 -4.64 -4.17 -5.55
N GLU A 101 -4.48 -4.70 -6.76
CA GLU A 101 -5.49 -5.56 -7.39
C GLU A 101 -5.76 -6.82 -6.57
N ALA A 102 -4.71 -7.47 -6.06
CA ALA A 102 -4.85 -8.64 -5.19
C ALA A 102 -5.48 -8.31 -3.82
N VAL A 103 -5.22 -7.13 -3.27
CA VAL A 103 -5.83 -6.67 -2.00
C VAL A 103 -7.32 -6.32 -2.18
N THR A 104 -7.75 -5.99 -3.40
CA THR A 104 -9.13 -5.56 -3.68
C THR A 104 -9.98 -6.61 -4.41
N SER A 105 -9.53 -7.87 -4.47
CA SER A 105 -10.20 -8.95 -5.19
C SER A 105 -11.53 -9.38 -4.55
N ASP A 106 -11.47 -10.06 -3.41
CA ASP A 106 -12.62 -10.65 -2.72
C ASP A 106 -12.30 -11.09 -1.28
N VAL A 107 -13.35 -11.45 -0.53
CA VAL A 107 -13.28 -11.93 0.86
C VAL A 107 -12.54 -13.26 1.03
N GLU A 108 -12.40 -14.08 -0.02
CA GLU A 108 -11.71 -15.38 0.07
C GLU A 108 -10.19 -15.23 -0.07
N SER A 109 -9.72 -14.08 -0.58
CA SER A 109 -8.32 -13.84 -0.93
C SER A 109 -7.70 -12.62 -0.25
N SER A 110 -8.48 -11.73 0.37
CA SER A 110 -7.96 -10.58 1.11
C SER A 110 -8.70 -10.33 2.42
N GLU A 111 -7.95 -10.32 3.52
CA GLU A 111 -8.47 -9.97 4.84
C GLU A 111 -8.95 -8.51 4.89
N LEU A 112 -8.22 -7.58 4.27
CA LEU A 112 -8.66 -6.18 4.23
C LEU A 112 -10.00 -6.03 3.51
N TYR A 113 -10.19 -6.73 2.40
CA TYR A 113 -11.47 -6.73 1.71
C TYR A 113 -12.59 -7.25 2.63
N ASP A 114 -12.37 -8.36 3.33
CA ASP A 114 -13.35 -8.92 4.26
C ASP A 114 -13.66 -7.97 5.43
N LEU A 115 -12.64 -7.36 6.04
CA LEU A 115 -12.82 -6.39 7.12
C LEU A 115 -13.68 -5.19 6.69
N TRP A 116 -13.43 -4.63 5.50
CA TRP A 116 -14.23 -3.51 4.99
C TRP A 116 -15.63 -3.94 4.53
N HIS A 117 -15.77 -5.17 4.04
CA HIS A 117 -17.07 -5.78 3.76
C HIS A 117 -17.90 -5.93 5.05
N GLU A 118 -17.32 -6.46 6.13
CA GLU A 118 -17.98 -6.57 7.44
C GLU A 118 -18.28 -5.21 8.08
N ALA A 119 -17.46 -4.20 7.82
CA ALA A 119 -17.67 -2.83 8.30
C ALA A 119 -18.77 -2.06 7.54
N GLU A 120 -19.34 -2.63 6.47
CA GLU A 120 -20.28 -1.97 5.56
C GLU A 120 -19.70 -0.70 4.88
N GLU A 121 -18.36 -0.59 4.80
CA GLU A 121 -17.63 0.54 4.19
C GLU A 121 -16.79 0.14 2.96
N LEU A 122 -16.96 -1.10 2.48
CA LEU A 122 -16.23 -1.66 1.34
C LEU A 122 -16.24 -0.76 0.10
N ASP A 123 -17.42 -0.28 -0.31
CA ASP A 123 -17.53 0.56 -1.51
C ASP A 123 -16.70 1.85 -1.40
N GLN A 124 -16.66 2.44 -0.20
CA GLN A 124 -15.89 3.64 0.07
C GLN A 124 -14.38 3.34 0.03
N TRP A 125 -13.95 2.26 0.67
CA TRP A 125 -12.55 1.86 0.68
C TRP A 125 -12.04 1.44 -0.72
N VAL A 126 -12.80 0.61 -1.46
CA VAL A 126 -12.45 0.22 -2.84
C VAL A 126 -12.34 1.45 -3.74
N ALA A 127 -13.18 2.47 -3.57
CA ALA A 127 -13.08 3.72 -4.31
C ALA A 127 -11.76 4.46 -4.02
N GLN A 128 -11.29 4.47 -2.76
CA GLN A 128 -9.99 5.05 -2.39
C GLN A 128 -8.84 4.28 -3.06
N ILE A 129 -8.82 2.94 -2.96
CA ILE A 129 -7.76 2.12 -3.55
C ILE A 129 -7.76 2.23 -5.08
N THR A 130 -8.94 2.32 -5.71
CA THR A 130 -9.05 2.53 -7.17
C THR A 130 -8.49 3.89 -7.58
N ALA A 131 -8.73 4.95 -6.81
CA ALA A 131 -8.19 6.27 -7.08
C ALA A 131 -6.66 6.29 -6.94
N LEU A 132 -6.12 5.66 -5.88
CA LEU A 132 -4.69 5.45 -5.69
C LEU A 132 -4.08 4.68 -6.86
N ARG A 133 -4.65 3.52 -7.23
CA ARG A 133 -4.16 2.72 -8.36
C ARG A 133 -4.16 3.50 -9.68
N THR A 134 -5.23 4.26 -9.94
CA THR A 134 -5.32 5.11 -11.15
C THR A 134 -4.21 6.16 -11.17
N ARG A 135 -3.92 6.79 -10.04
CA ARG A 135 -2.83 7.76 -9.89
C ARG A 135 -1.47 7.10 -10.08
N LEU A 136 -1.25 5.95 -9.45
CA LEU A 136 -0.03 5.15 -9.56
C LEU A 136 0.24 4.72 -11.01
N ASP A 137 -0.76 4.20 -11.72
CA ASP A 137 -0.61 3.69 -13.09
C ASP A 137 -0.40 4.81 -14.12
N ALA A 138 -0.72 6.06 -13.78
CA ALA A 138 -0.59 7.22 -14.66
C ALA A 138 0.72 8.01 -14.47
N ALA A 139 1.49 7.68 -13.42
CA ALA A 139 2.77 8.32 -13.09
C ALA A 139 3.91 7.84 -14.01
#